data_AF-A0AA39P787-F1
#
_entry.id   AF-A0AA39P787-F1
#
_cell.length_a   1.000
_cell.length_b   1.000
_cell.length_c   1.000
_cell.angle_alpha   90.00
_cell.angle_beta   90.00
_cell.angle_gamma   90.00
#
_symmetry.space_group_name_H-M   'P 1'
#
loop_
_entity.id
_entity.type
_entity.pdbx_description
1 polymer ?
#
loop_
_entity_poly.entity_id
_entity_poly.type
_entity_poly.pdbx_seq_one_letter_code
_entity_poly.pdbx_strand_id
1 'polypeptide(L)'
;MSIFFGSFSSGQGIPQDHEPIVQQVRRHIREGEYSQAEEILLDQKNRYHSVPSLPGEWGGTVKEVFREFYTVVCYCFGDLYRAQKQWAKAVQYYQEGLELFKQCELVEGFENDSEDLKKETVDARKNMKECSDRVGKK
;
A
#
# COMPACT_ATOMS: atom_id res chain seq x y z
N MET A 1 -14.63 -5.09 -0.88
CA MET A 1 -14.06 -5.99 -1.89
C MET A 1 -12.56 -6.06 -1.68
N SER A 2 -11.93 -7.23 -1.82
CA SER A 2 -10.47 -7.34 -1.74
C SER A 2 -9.83 -6.69 -2.98
N ILE A 3 -8.97 -5.70 -2.77
CA ILE A 3 -8.25 -5.01 -3.85
C ILE A 3 -7.19 -5.98 -4.40
N PHE A 4 -7.48 -6.63 -5.54
CA PHE A 4 -6.63 -7.66 -6.17
C PHE A 4 -5.73 -7.05 -7.26
N PHE A 5 -4.41 -7.13 -7.09
CA PHE A 5 -3.44 -6.94 -8.17
C PHE A 5 -2.32 -7.97 -8.04
N GLY A 6 -2.24 -8.88 -9.02
CA GLY A 6 -1.25 -9.95 -9.08
C GLY A 6 0.05 -9.51 -9.76
N SER A 7 1.19 -9.97 -9.24
CA SER A 7 2.44 -10.04 -9.99
C SER A 7 2.58 -11.42 -10.60
N PHE A 8 2.50 -11.49 -11.93
CA PHE A 8 2.90 -12.64 -12.73
C PHE A 8 4.40 -12.53 -12.99
N SER A 9 5.21 -13.35 -12.32
CA SER A 9 6.62 -13.57 -12.68
C SER A 9 6.81 -15.01 -13.12
N SER A 10 7.32 -15.15 -14.34
CA SER A 10 7.49 -16.39 -15.09
C SER A 10 8.09 -17.53 -14.27
N GLY A 11 7.39 -18.68 -14.20
CA GLY A 11 8.05 -19.97 -14.00
C GLY A 11 7.49 -20.95 -12.97
N GLN A 12 6.46 -20.63 -12.18
CA GLN A 12 5.83 -21.63 -11.30
C GLN A 12 4.31 -21.54 -11.38
N GLY A 13 3.66 -22.72 -11.42
CA GLY A 13 2.23 -22.89 -11.66
C GLY A 13 1.38 -22.01 -10.76
N ILE A 14 0.34 -21.42 -11.35
CA ILE A 14 -0.60 -20.51 -10.73
C ILE A 14 -1.35 -21.24 -9.59
N PRO A 15 -1.14 -20.91 -8.31
CA PRO A 15 -2.03 -21.36 -7.25
C PRO A 15 -3.28 -20.48 -7.29
N GLN A 16 -4.46 -21.10 -7.24
CA GLN A 16 -5.75 -20.42 -7.34
C GLN A 16 -6.16 -19.58 -6.10
N ASP A 17 -5.26 -19.42 -5.13
CA ASP A 17 -5.41 -18.58 -3.93
C ASP A 17 -4.29 -17.53 -3.90
N HIS A 18 -4.46 -16.41 -4.60
CA HIS A 18 -3.49 -15.33 -4.60
C HIS A 18 -3.60 -14.49 -3.32
N GLU A 19 -2.60 -14.61 -2.44
CA GLU A 19 -2.47 -13.86 -1.18
C GLU A 19 -2.41 -12.34 -1.44
N PRO A 20 -3.20 -11.50 -0.76
CA PRO A 20 -3.15 -10.05 -0.92
C PRO A 20 -1.78 -9.49 -0.55
N ILE A 21 -1.33 -8.45 -1.25
CA ILE A 21 0.02 -7.87 -1.07
C ILE A 21 0.35 -7.52 0.38
N VAL A 22 -0.65 -7.06 1.13
CA VAL A 22 -0.53 -6.74 2.56
C VAL A 22 -0.10 -7.98 3.35
N GLN A 23 -0.71 -9.13 3.09
CA GLN A 23 -0.36 -10.38 3.77
C GLN A 23 1.03 -10.88 3.37
N GLN A 24 1.36 -10.82 2.07
CA GLN A 24 2.68 -11.20 1.57
C GLN A 24 3.80 -10.36 2.21
N VAL A 25 3.64 -9.03 2.23
CA VAL A 25 4.63 -8.12 2.84
C VAL A 25 4.71 -8.34 4.35
N ARG A 26 3.58 -8.48 5.04
CA ARG A 26 3.56 -8.78 6.49
C ARG A 26 4.19 -10.13 6.82
N ARG A 27 4.12 -11.13 5.93
CA ARG A 27 4.82 -12.40 6.09
C ARG A 27 6.34 -12.20 6.05
N HIS A 28 6.86 -11.57 4.98
CA HIS A 28 8.30 -11.31 4.87
C HIS A 28 8.82 -10.42 6.01
N ILE A 29 8.05 -9.43 6.47
CA ILE A 29 8.41 -8.63 7.65
C ILE A 29 8.52 -9.49 8.92
N ARG A 30 7.59 -10.44 9.13
CA ARG A 30 7.63 -11.35 10.28
C ARG A 30 8.80 -12.33 10.21
N GLU A 31 9.14 -12.78 9.00
CA GLU A 31 10.28 -13.66 8.74
C GLU A 31 11.62 -12.91 8.79
N GLY A 32 11.60 -11.57 8.84
CA GLY A 32 12.79 -10.71 8.86
C GLY A 32 13.41 -10.49 7.48
N GLU A 33 12.74 -10.93 6.41
CA GLU A 33 13.16 -10.84 5.01
C GLU A 33 12.83 -9.45 4.44
N TYR A 34 13.37 -8.40 5.05
CA TYR A 34 13.03 -7.02 4.71
C TYR A 34 13.37 -6.65 3.26
N SER A 35 14.42 -7.22 2.68
CA SER A 35 14.81 -6.96 1.29
C SER A 35 13.78 -7.47 0.29
N GLN A 36 13.18 -8.64 0.55
CA GLN A 36 12.14 -9.20 -0.31
C GLN A 36 10.84 -8.39 -0.20
N ALA A 37 10.48 -7.98 1.02
CA ALA A 37 9.37 -7.06 1.23
C ALA A 37 9.57 -5.72 0.48
N GLU A 38 10.78 -5.16 0.51
CA GLU A 38 11.11 -3.93 -0.21
C GLU A 38 11.04 -4.11 -1.73
N GLU A 39 11.58 -5.22 -2.26
CA GLU A 39 11.55 -5.54 -3.69
C GLU A 39 10.11 -5.62 -4.24
N ILE A 40 9.23 -6.34 -3.52
CA ILE A 40 7.81 -6.46 -3.90
C ILE A 40 7.15 -5.08 -3.95
N LEU A 41 7.40 -4.24 -2.95
CA LEU A 41 6.80 -2.91 -2.88
C LEU A 41 7.35 -1.95 -3.94
N LEU A 42 8.64 -2.06 -4.28
CA LEU A 42 9.24 -1.28 -5.37
C LEU A 42 8.71 -1.68 -6.74
N ASP A 43 8.51 -2.98 -7.00
CA ASP A 43 7.86 -3.48 -8.23
C ASP A 43 6.46 -2.86 -8.38
N GLN A 44 5.64 -2.90 -7.33
CA GLN A 44 4.30 -2.29 -7.38
C GLN A 44 4.32 -0.78 -7.56
N LYS A 45 5.23 -0.08 -6.87
CA LYS A 45 5.40 1.37 -7.02
C LYS A 45 5.78 1.73 -8.46
N ASN A 46 6.70 1.00 -9.06
CA ASN A 46 7.09 1.21 -10.46
C ASN A 46 5.93 0.95 -11.41
N ARG A 47 5.15 -0.11 -11.18
CA ARG A 47 3.93 -0.39 -11.96
C ARG A 47 2.94 0.74 -11.88
N TYR A 48 2.65 1.26 -10.68
CA TYR A 48 1.76 2.41 -10.49
C TYR A 48 2.24 3.64 -11.27
N HIS A 49 3.54 3.96 -11.19
CA HIS A 49 4.10 5.08 -11.95
C HIS A 49 4.12 4.86 -13.47
N SER A 50 4.12 3.61 -13.93
CA SER A 50 4.06 3.26 -15.36
C SER A 50 2.65 3.31 -15.95
N VAL A 51 1.60 3.42 -15.12
CA VAL A 51 0.21 3.47 -15.60
C VAL A 51 0.00 4.77 -16.38
N PRO A 52 -0.31 4.70 -17.70
CA PRO A 52 -0.56 5.88 -18.49
C PRO A 52 -1.85 6.56 -18.03
N SER A 53 -1.81 7.89 -17.94
CA SER A 53 -2.99 8.73 -17.66
C SER A 53 -3.92 8.74 -18.87
N LEU A 54 -4.69 7.67 -19.07
CA LEU A 54 -5.74 7.60 -20.08
C LEU A 54 -7.11 7.81 -19.42
N PRO A 55 -7.99 8.65 -19.99
CA PRO A 55 -9.39 8.67 -19.60
C PRO A 55 -10.02 7.35 -20.06
N GLY A 56 -10.38 6.48 -19.11
CA GLY A 56 -11.00 5.19 -19.41
C GLY A 56 -12.49 5.35 -19.75
N GLU A 57 -12.99 4.51 -20.67
CA GLU A 57 -14.41 4.36 -21.03
C GLU A 57 -15.29 3.79 -19.88
N TRP A 58 -14.69 3.52 -18.73
CA TRP A 58 -15.35 3.13 -17.49
C TRP A 58 -15.23 4.32 -16.54
N GLY A 59 -16.35 4.95 -16.20
CA GLY A 59 -16.38 6.14 -15.35
C GLY A 59 -15.53 5.97 -14.08
N GLY A 60 -14.71 6.98 -13.80
CA GLY A 60 -13.61 6.94 -12.85
C GLY A 60 -12.28 6.79 -13.60
N THR A 61 -11.47 7.86 -13.64
CA THR A 61 -10.14 7.79 -14.27
C THR A 61 -9.38 6.58 -13.74
N VAL A 62 -8.80 5.76 -14.61
CA VAL A 62 -7.98 4.57 -14.25
C VAL A 62 -7.05 4.85 -13.07
N LYS A 63 -6.54 6.08 -12.98
CA LYS A 63 -5.77 6.65 -11.88
C LYS A 63 -6.39 6.50 -10.48
N GLU A 64 -7.71 6.55 -10.33
CA GLU A 64 -8.43 6.46 -9.04
C GLU A 64 -8.41 5.04 -8.48
N VAL A 65 -8.70 4.03 -9.30
CA VAL A 65 -8.56 2.60 -8.93
C VAL A 65 -7.12 2.28 -8.54
N PHE A 66 -6.16 2.82 -9.31
CA PHE A 66 -4.75 2.67 -9.00
C PHE A 66 -4.31 3.45 -7.74
N ARG A 67 -5.01 4.53 -7.37
CA ARG A 67 -4.69 5.35 -6.18
C ARG A 67 -5.03 4.62 -4.88
N GLU A 68 -6.15 3.91 -4.83
CA GLU A 68 -6.50 3.04 -3.69
C GLU A 68 -5.42 1.97 -3.48
N PHE A 69 -4.99 1.34 -4.55
CA PHE A 69 -3.93 0.35 -4.51
C PHE A 69 -2.60 0.96 -4.03
N TYR A 70 -2.21 2.11 -4.57
CA TYR A 70 -0.96 2.77 -4.18
C TYR A 70 -0.99 3.25 -2.71
N THR A 71 -2.17 3.61 -2.19
CA THR A 71 -2.36 3.91 -0.76
C THR A 71 -1.94 2.73 0.12
N VAL A 72 -2.36 1.52 -0.23
CA VAL A 72 -1.97 0.28 0.48
C VAL A 72 -0.48 0.04 0.38
N VAL A 73 0.12 0.24 -0.80
CA VAL A 73 1.58 0.12 -1.00
C VAL A 73 2.35 1.08 -0.10
N CYS A 74 1.90 2.33 0.03
CA CYS A 74 2.50 3.31 0.95
C CYS A 74 2.41 2.86 2.41
N TYR A 75 1.27 2.31 2.85
CA TYR A 75 1.13 1.78 4.21
C TYR A 75 2.06 0.60 4.47
N CYS A 76 2.19 -0.31 3.50
CA CYS A 76 3.13 -1.42 3.58
C CYS A 76 4.60 -0.96 3.65
N PHE A 77 5.00 0.09 2.91
CA PHE A 77 6.31 0.72 3.08
C PHE A 77 6.47 1.29 4.49
N GLY A 78 5.43 1.94 5.02
CA GLY A 78 5.41 2.44 6.40
C GLY A 78 5.65 1.32 7.42
N ASP A 79 4.99 0.17 7.26
CA ASP A 79 5.15 -1.01 8.11
C ASP A 79 6.55 -1.61 8.00
N LEU A 80 7.08 -1.72 6.78
CA LEU A 80 8.43 -2.21 6.50
C LEU A 80 9.49 -1.34 7.19
N TYR A 81 9.46 -0.02 6.98
CA TYR A 81 10.44 0.88 7.58
C TYR A 81 10.26 0.99 9.10
N ARG A 82 9.03 0.85 9.60
CA ARG A 82 8.77 0.73 11.05
C ARG A 82 9.45 -0.51 11.63
N ALA A 83 9.31 -1.66 10.98
CA ALA A 83 9.97 -2.90 11.41
C ALA A 83 11.50 -2.77 11.41
N GLN A 84 12.06 -2.07 10.41
CA GLN A 84 13.48 -1.72 10.35
C GLN A 84 13.91 -0.60 11.32
N LYS A 85 13.01 -0.07 12.16
CA LYS A 85 13.23 1.06 13.08
C LYS A 85 13.68 2.35 12.37
N GLN A 86 13.42 2.47 11.07
CA GLN A 86 13.65 3.67 10.28
C GLN A 86 12.44 4.61 10.43
N TRP A 87 12.23 5.12 11.65
CA TRP A 87 11.01 5.83 12.05
C TRP A 87 10.66 7.03 11.15
N ALA A 88 11.66 7.81 10.75
CA ALA A 88 11.46 8.98 9.89
C ALA A 88 10.93 8.60 8.50
N LYS A 89 11.48 7.57 7.87
CA LYS A 89 10.99 7.06 6.59
C LYS A 89 9.60 6.44 6.73
N ALA A 90 9.36 5.70 7.81
CA ALA A 90 8.05 5.14 8.09
C ALA A 90 6.98 6.24 8.15
N VAL A 91 7.24 7.34 8.86
CA VAL A 91 6.32 8.49 8.92
C VAL A 91 6.04 9.07 7.54
N GLN A 92 7.08 9.26 6.71
CA GLN A 92 6.92 9.80 5.35
C GLN A 92 5.96 8.95 4.52
N TYR A 93 6.16 7.63 4.49
CA TYR A 93 5.30 6.72 3.72
C TYR A 93 3.89 6.61 4.27
N TYR A 94 3.70 6.62 5.60
CA TYR A 94 2.35 6.69 6.17
C TYR A 94 1.64 7.99 5.82
N GLN A 95 2.35 9.12 5.82
CA GLN A 95 1.79 10.41 5.43
C GLN A 95 1.38 10.42 3.96
N GLU A 96 2.24 9.93 3.06
CA GLU A 96 1.94 9.80 1.63
C GLU A 96 0.68 8.96 1.40
N GLY A 97 0.57 7.80 2.04
CA GLY A 97 -0.63 6.95 1.97
C GLY A 97 -1.90 7.66 2.46
N LEU A 98 -1.80 8.40 3.57
CA LEU A 98 -2.95 9.14 4.12
C LEU A 98 -3.40 10.29 3.22
N GLU A 99 -2.48 10.94 2.51
CA GLU A 99 -2.81 11.98 1.53
C GLU A 99 -3.50 11.38 0.30
N LEU A 100 -3.06 10.22 -0.17
CA LEU A 100 -3.69 9.48 -1.26
C LEU A 100 -5.09 9.00 -0.88
N PHE A 101 -5.27 8.46 0.33
CA PHE A 101 -6.57 8.03 0.83
C PHE A 101 -7.58 9.17 0.85
N LYS A 102 -7.19 10.36 1.35
CA LYS A 102 -8.03 11.56 1.32
C LYS A 102 -8.43 11.94 -0.11
N GLN A 103 -7.52 11.78 -1.06
CA GLN A 103 -7.81 12.05 -2.47
C GLN A 103 -8.75 11.01 -3.08
N CYS A 104 -8.84 9.80 -2.53
CA CYS A 104 -9.85 8.81 -2.92
C CYS A 104 -11.23 9.15 -2.32
N GLU A 105 -11.29 9.57 -1.05
CA GLU A 105 -12.55 9.97 -0.39
C GLU A 105 -13.24 11.17 -1.05
N LEU A 106 -12.48 12.01 -1.74
CA LEU A 106 -13.02 13.17 -2.47
C LEU A 106 -13.68 12.81 -3.81
N VAL A 107 -13.56 11.55 -4.27
CA VAL A 107 -14.16 11.06 -5.52
C VAL A 107 -15.54 10.49 -5.22
N GLU A 108 -16.57 10.94 -5.94
CA GLU A 108 -17.94 10.43 -5.78
C GLU A 108 -18.00 8.93 -6.12
N GLY A 109 -18.54 8.10 -5.22
CA GLY A 109 -18.71 6.65 -5.42
C GLY A 109 -17.79 5.72 -4.59
N PHE A 110 -16.93 6.28 -3.73
CA PHE A 110 -15.95 5.54 -2.91
C PHE A 110 -16.56 4.64 -1.79
N GLU A 111 -17.88 4.60 -1.64
CA GLU A 111 -18.49 4.25 -0.35
C GLU A 111 -18.64 2.75 -0.05
N ASN A 112 -18.63 1.85 -1.04
CA ASN A 112 -19.01 0.43 -0.83
C ASN A 112 -17.86 -0.60 -0.83
N ASP A 113 -16.70 -0.32 -1.44
CA ASP A 113 -15.65 -1.34 -1.61
C ASP A 113 -14.46 -1.22 -0.65
N SER A 114 -14.40 -0.15 0.14
CA SER A 114 -13.20 0.32 0.86
C SER A 114 -13.14 -0.06 2.36
N GLU A 115 -13.97 -0.94 2.91
CA GLU A 115 -13.91 -1.25 4.37
C GLU A 115 -12.52 -1.75 4.81
N ASP A 116 -11.89 -2.63 4.03
CA ASP A 116 -10.54 -3.12 4.30
C ASP A 116 -9.50 -1.99 4.27
N LEU A 117 -9.62 -1.09 3.29
CA LEU A 117 -8.74 0.07 3.16
C LEU A 117 -8.95 1.09 4.30
N LYS A 118 -10.18 1.26 4.79
CA LYS A 118 -10.50 2.09 5.97
C LYS A 118 -9.83 1.52 7.22
N LYS A 119 -9.86 0.19 7.40
CA LYS A 119 -9.17 -0.48 8.50
C LYS A 119 -7.65 -0.28 8.42
N GLU A 120 -7.05 -0.53 7.26
CA GLU A 120 -5.61 -0.31 7.04
C GLU A 120 -5.22 1.15 7.26
N THR A 121 -6.10 2.09 6.93
CA THR A 121 -5.91 3.52 7.20
C THR A 121 -5.91 3.85 8.71
N VAL A 122 -6.78 3.21 9.50
CA VAL A 122 -6.78 3.36 10.96
C VAL A 122 -5.48 2.83 11.57
N ASP A 123 -5.03 1.66 11.12
CA ASP A 123 -3.77 1.06 11.55
C ASP A 123 -2.58 1.94 11.16
N ALA A 124 -2.54 2.45 9.92
CA ALA A 124 -1.53 3.37 9.44
C ALA A 124 -1.45 4.66 10.30
N ARG A 125 -2.59 5.26 10.68
CA ARG A 125 -2.60 6.45 11.57
C ARG A 125 -2.01 6.15 12.94
N LYS A 126 -2.40 5.01 13.53
CA LYS A 126 -1.87 4.57 14.83
C LYS A 126 -0.36 4.33 14.75
N ASN A 127 0.10 3.62 13.72
CA ASN A 127 1.50 3.31 13.51
C ASN A 127 2.32 4.57 13.22
N MET A 128 1.79 5.51 12.42
CA MET A 128 2.42 6.80 12.16
C MET A 128 2.60 7.61 13.43
N LYS A 129 1.57 7.67 14.30
CA LYS A 129 1.67 8.37 15.58
C LYS A 129 2.80 7.78 16.43
N GLU A 130 2.85 6.46 16.57
CA GLU A 130 3.93 5.77 17.28
C GLU A 130 5.32 6.10 16.68
N CYS A 131 5.47 6.05 15.35
CA CYS A 131 6.72 6.40 14.69
C CYS A 131 7.10 7.86 14.94
N SER A 132 6.14 8.79 14.88
CA SER A 132 6.39 10.22 15.11
C SER A 132 6.84 10.51 16.54
N ASP A 133 6.24 9.85 17.53
CA ASP A 133 6.63 9.96 18.94
C ASP A 133 8.07 9.45 19.16
N ARG A 134 8.50 8.44 18.40
CA ARG A 134 9.88 7.92 18.43
C ARG A 134 10.88 8.81 17.70
N VAL A 135 10.45 9.54 16.66
CA VAL A 135 11.30 10.54 15.97
C VAL A 135 11.56 11.74 16.87
N GLY A 136 10.55 12.22 17.60
CA GLY A 136 10.66 13.39 18.48
C GLY A 136 11.41 13.18 19.80
N LYS A 137 11.77 11.94 20.15
CA LYS A 137 12.52 11.59 21.38
C LYS A 137 14.05 11.59 21.19
N LYS A 138 14.57 12.17 20.11
CA LYS A 138 16.01 12.28 19.84
C LYS A 138 16.63 13.53 20.45
#